data_AF-A0AAN6G1W5-F1
#
_entry.id   AF-A0AAN6G1W5-F1
#
_cell.length_a   1.000
_cell.length_b   1.000
_cell.length_c   1.000
_cell.angle_alpha   90.00
_cell.angle_beta   90.00
_cell.angle_gamma   90.00
#
_symmetry.space_group_name_H-M   'P 1'
#
loop_
_entity.id
_entity.type
_entity.pdbx_description
1 polymer ?
#
loop_
_entity_poly.entity_id
_entity_poly.type
_entity_poly.pdbx_seq_one_letter_code
_entity_poly.pdbx_strand_id
1 'polypeptide(L)'
;MGLSALALEDNPVFPTYPNRMATADVTAGLVLPQAAVALLGTGGAAATLLLIFMAVTSAMSAELIAVSSIFTYDIYQTYINPDASGRRLIYMSHTSCVVYAVIMASFSTGLYYAGISMGYLYLMMGVIISGAVLPASLTLLWDRQSWAAATFSPPLALLCSLIAWLVTASKEGGSLSVTNTGANNPMLAGNVVALLAPCIFIPILSFAPGLRKPKYDWLSMKLIRKGDDSDMAAAAHLDLELVPGQSAQSDHEEQMEQHQLQRAAKIARYMTLFLTLALLVLWPFPMYGSGYIFSKKFFTGWVSVGILWLFCSSLCVGVYPLWEGRHTSSRTIKAIFLDVTGRRKPVMHGRATIAETADVEDKIDEKKSVDMPPNIPVTGKM
;
A
#
# COMPACT_ATOMS: atom_id res chain seq x y z
N MET A 1 0.21 -13.43 -17.11
CA MET A 1 1.53 -13.46 -17.75
C MET A 1 2.25 -14.79 -17.55
N GLY A 2 2.54 -15.25 -16.32
CA GLY A 2 3.20 -16.56 -16.13
C GLY A 2 2.46 -17.76 -16.75
N LEU A 3 1.15 -17.86 -16.53
CA LEU A 3 0.30 -18.87 -17.19
C LEU A 3 0.28 -18.72 -18.72
N SER A 4 0.33 -17.48 -19.21
CA SER A 4 0.35 -17.18 -20.64
C SER A 4 1.66 -17.62 -21.29
N ALA A 5 2.81 -17.38 -20.63
CA ALA A 5 4.11 -17.89 -21.07
C ALA A 5 4.08 -19.42 -21.15
N LEU A 6 3.63 -20.09 -20.08
CA LEU A 6 3.57 -21.55 -20.04
C LEU A 6 2.66 -22.14 -21.13
N ALA A 7 1.53 -21.47 -21.42
CA ALA A 7 0.61 -21.92 -22.45
C ALA A 7 1.11 -21.68 -23.88
N LEU A 8 2.03 -20.72 -24.08
CA LEU A 8 2.55 -20.34 -25.39
C LEU A 8 3.96 -20.87 -25.65
N GLU A 9 4.67 -21.40 -24.66
CA GLU A 9 6.07 -21.84 -24.78
C GLU A 9 6.31 -22.85 -25.93
N ASP A 10 5.33 -23.73 -26.18
CA ASP A 10 5.37 -24.73 -27.27
C ASP A 10 4.83 -24.19 -28.61
N ASN A 11 4.54 -22.89 -28.71
CA ASN A 11 3.98 -22.26 -29.91
C ASN A 11 5.09 -21.55 -30.72
N PRO A 12 5.10 -21.64 -32.07
CA PRO A 12 6.05 -20.94 -32.93
C PRO A 12 6.12 -19.42 -32.75
N VAL A 13 5.08 -18.80 -32.19
CA VAL A 13 5.04 -17.36 -31.91
C VAL A 13 5.88 -17.00 -30.66
N PHE A 14 6.24 -17.97 -29.83
CA PHE A 14 7.00 -17.73 -28.62
C PHE A 14 8.50 -17.52 -28.92
N PRO A 15 9.18 -16.54 -28.32
CA PRO A 15 10.50 -16.13 -28.82
C PRO A 15 11.61 -17.17 -28.67
N THR A 16 11.49 -18.12 -27.73
CA THR A 16 12.47 -19.19 -27.53
C THR A 16 12.14 -20.47 -28.29
N TYR A 17 10.99 -20.54 -28.98
CA TYR A 17 10.54 -21.75 -29.70
C TYR A 17 11.61 -22.22 -30.71
N PRO A 18 11.88 -23.54 -30.81
CA PRO A 18 11.21 -24.67 -30.14
C PRO A 18 11.74 -24.99 -28.74
N ASN A 19 12.68 -24.20 -28.22
CA ASN A 19 13.26 -24.44 -26.91
C ASN A 19 12.42 -23.81 -25.80
N ARG A 20 12.34 -24.51 -24.67
CA ARG A 20 11.80 -23.94 -23.44
C ARG A 20 12.67 -22.78 -22.95
N MET A 21 12.09 -21.87 -22.17
CA MET A 21 12.84 -20.79 -21.55
C MET A 21 13.96 -21.37 -20.68
N ALA A 22 15.16 -20.81 -20.82
CA ALA A 22 16.25 -21.18 -19.95
C ALA A 22 15.86 -20.89 -18.49
N THR A 23 16.25 -21.78 -17.57
CA THR A 23 15.96 -21.60 -16.14
C THR A 23 16.51 -20.26 -15.63
N ALA A 24 17.67 -19.84 -16.14
CA ALA A 24 18.26 -18.53 -15.85
C ALA A 24 17.33 -17.36 -16.24
N ASP A 25 16.66 -17.42 -17.39
CA ASP A 25 15.78 -16.36 -17.87
C ASP A 25 14.48 -16.29 -17.04
N VAL A 26 13.97 -17.45 -16.61
CA VAL A 26 12.84 -17.54 -15.69
C VAL A 26 13.21 -16.92 -14.34
N THR A 27 14.36 -17.28 -13.80
CA THR A 27 14.91 -16.75 -12.54
C THR A 27 15.17 -15.25 -12.61
N ALA A 28 15.59 -14.74 -13.78
CA ALA A 28 15.78 -13.31 -14.04
C ALA A 28 14.45 -12.53 -14.21
N GLY A 29 13.30 -13.21 -14.21
CA GLY A 29 11.99 -12.56 -14.33
C GLY A 29 11.58 -12.21 -15.76
N LEU A 30 12.24 -12.79 -16.78
CA LEU A 30 11.95 -12.51 -18.19
C LEU A 30 10.63 -13.15 -18.69
N VAL A 31 9.92 -13.90 -17.84
CA VAL A 31 8.65 -14.55 -18.19
C VAL A 31 7.60 -13.55 -18.69
N LEU A 32 7.52 -12.37 -18.05
CA LEU A 32 6.56 -11.33 -18.44
C LEU A 32 6.84 -10.74 -19.83
N PRO A 33 8.05 -10.25 -20.14
CA PRO A 33 8.34 -9.73 -21.48
C PRO A 33 8.23 -10.79 -22.57
N GLN A 34 8.65 -12.03 -22.31
CA GLN A 34 8.53 -13.13 -23.29
C GLN A 34 7.06 -13.45 -23.61
N ALA A 35 6.19 -13.51 -22.60
CA ALA A 35 4.75 -13.66 -22.80
C ALA A 35 4.13 -12.47 -23.55
N ALA A 36 4.58 -11.24 -23.25
CA ALA A 36 4.07 -10.05 -23.91
C ALA A 36 4.42 -10.01 -25.40
N VAL A 37 5.65 -10.40 -25.75
CA VAL A 37 6.07 -10.53 -27.16
C VAL A 37 5.27 -11.61 -27.88
N ALA A 38 5.06 -12.76 -27.25
CA ALA A 38 4.26 -13.83 -27.83
C ALA A 38 2.80 -13.44 -28.09
N LEU A 39 2.23 -12.54 -27.26
CA LEU A 39 0.83 -12.11 -27.39
C LEU A 39 0.63 -10.89 -28.29
N LEU A 40 1.55 -9.92 -28.25
CA LEU A 40 1.38 -8.57 -28.81
C LEU A 40 2.53 -8.17 -29.75
N GLY A 41 3.47 -9.07 -30.04
CA GLY A 41 4.64 -8.81 -30.88
C GLY A 41 5.57 -7.76 -30.29
N THR A 42 6.23 -6.99 -31.16
CA THR A 42 7.18 -5.93 -30.76
C THR A 42 6.54 -4.82 -29.93
N GLY A 43 5.24 -4.54 -30.15
CA GLY A 43 4.47 -3.61 -29.33
C GLY A 43 4.34 -4.08 -27.88
N GLY A 44 4.24 -5.40 -27.66
CA GLY A 44 4.22 -6.01 -26.32
C GLY A 44 5.54 -5.82 -25.56
N ALA A 45 6.68 -5.92 -26.25
CA ALA A 45 7.98 -5.62 -25.65
C ALA A 45 8.08 -4.15 -25.22
N ALA A 46 7.70 -3.21 -26.09
CA ALA A 46 7.73 -1.79 -25.78
C ALA A 46 6.79 -1.43 -24.62
N ALA A 47 5.57 -1.97 -24.62
CA ALA A 47 4.61 -1.79 -23.53
C ALA A 47 5.14 -2.35 -22.21
N THR A 48 5.78 -3.51 -22.23
CA THR A 48 6.41 -4.11 -21.04
C THR A 48 7.53 -3.24 -20.49
N LEU A 49 8.40 -2.73 -21.37
CA LEU A 49 9.51 -1.85 -20.98
C LEU A 49 8.97 -0.59 -20.30
N LEU A 50 7.97 0.06 -20.91
CA LEU A 50 7.32 1.25 -20.34
C LEU A 50 6.65 0.95 -19.00
N LEU A 51 5.90 -0.16 -18.92
CA LEU A 51 5.23 -0.57 -17.69
C LEU A 51 6.23 -0.77 -16.56
N ILE A 52 7.32 -1.52 -16.79
CA ILE A 52 8.35 -1.76 -15.78
C ILE A 52 9.04 -0.45 -15.39
N PHE A 53 9.41 0.39 -16.36
CA PHE A 53 10.06 1.66 -16.10
C PHE A 53 9.19 2.59 -15.23
N MET A 54 7.92 2.73 -15.57
CA MET A 54 6.97 3.55 -14.80
C MET A 54 6.71 2.95 -13.42
N ALA A 55 6.55 1.63 -13.31
CA ALA A 55 6.31 0.96 -12.03
C ALA A 55 7.50 1.13 -11.08
N VAL A 56 8.73 0.90 -11.55
CA VAL A 56 9.95 1.03 -10.74
C VAL A 56 10.19 2.49 -10.36
N THR A 57 10.04 3.43 -11.30
CA THR A 57 10.24 4.87 -11.01
C THR A 57 9.23 5.38 -9.97
N SER A 58 7.97 4.95 -10.08
CA SER A 58 6.92 5.29 -9.12
C SER A 58 7.22 4.74 -7.73
N ALA A 59 7.54 3.45 -7.63
CA ALA A 59 7.88 2.80 -6.35
C ALA A 59 9.13 3.43 -5.71
N MET A 60 10.19 3.66 -6.50
CA MET A 60 11.43 4.30 -6.04
C MET A 60 11.17 5.71 -5.51
N SER A 61 10.32 6.49 -6.19
CA SER A 61 9.96 7.84 -5.75
C SER A 61 9.22 7.82 -4.41
N ALA A 62 8.24 6.92 -4.26
CA ALA A 62 7.49 6.76 -3.01
C ALA A 62 8.39 6.34 -1.84
N GLU A 63 9.30 5.39 -2.07
CA GLU A 63 10.26 4.92 -1.05
C GLU A 63 11.27 6.01 -0.67
N LEU A 64 11.82 6.75 -1.63
CA LEU A 64 12.73 7.86 -1.35
C LEU A 64 12.07 8.93 -0.47
N ILE A 65 10.83 9.29 -0.77
CA ILE A 65 10.07 10.25 0.05
C ILE A 65 9.88 9.67 1.46
N ALA A 66 9.44 8.41 1.58
CA ALA A 66 9.22 7.78 2.88
C ALA A 66 10.49 7.74 3.74
N VAL A 67 11.62 7.27 3.18
CA VAL A 67 12.90 7.19 3.92
C VAL A 67 13.44 8.58 4.27
N SER A 68 13.30 9.55 3.36
CA SER A 68 13.74 10.91 3.63
C SER A 68 12.96 11.56 4.78
N SER A 69 11.64 11.32 4.86
CA SER A 69 10.80 11.82 5.94
C SER A 69 11.13 11.15 7.27
N ILE A 70 11.25 9.82 7.30
CA ILE A 70 11.65 9.08 8.51
C ILE A 70 13.00 9.59 9.02
N PHE A 71 13.99 9.71 8.14
CA PHE A 71 15.30 10.20 8.55
C PHE A 71 15.26 11.66 9.03
N THR A 72 14.48 12.52 8.39
CA THR A 72 14.44 13.95 8.73
C THR A 72 13.69 14.21 10.03
N TYR A 73 12.52 13.61 10.21
CA TYR A 73 11.66 13.89 11.36
C TYR A 73 11.94 12.94 12.53
N ASP A 74 11.96 11.64 12.27
CA ASP A 74 12.05 10.64 13.32
C ASP A 74 13.49 10.49 13.85
N ILE A 75 14.50 10.75 13.02
CA ILE A 75 15.91 10.63 13.41
C ILE A 75 16.54 12.00 13.62
N TYR A 76 16.61 12.83 12.58
CA TYR A 76 17.40 14.06 12.61
C TYR A 76 16.78 15.11 13.53
N GLN A 77 15.51 15.47 13.35
CA GLN A 77 14.86 16.43 14.21
C GLN A 77 14.71 15.88 15.63
N THR A 78 14.22 14.65 15.78
CA THR A 78 13.95 14.11 17.13
C THR A 78 15.21 13.92 17.99
N TYR A 79 16.33 13.46 17.42
CA TYR A 79 17.51 13.06 18.21
C TYR A 79 18.80 13.84 17.93
N ILE A 80 18.96 14.45 16.74
CA ILE A 80 20.22 15.12 16.35
C ILE A 80 20.13 16.63 16.54
N ASN A 81 19.04 17.25 16.08
CA ASN A 81 18.81 18.69 16.18
C ASN A 81 17.31 19.02 16.29
N PRO A 82 16.74 19.00 17.52
CA PRO A 82 15.32 19.30 17.79
C PRO A 82 14.87 20.68 17.31
N ASP A 83 15.77 21.66 17.36
CA ASP A 83 15.48 23.05 16.99
C ASP A 83 15.87 23.37 15.52
N ALA A 84 15.93 22.34 14.65
CA ALA A 84 16.28 22.53 13.25
C ALA A 84 15.24 23.39 12.50
N SER A 85 15.69 24.48 11.87
CA SER A 85 14.88 25.31 10.98
C SER A 85 14.37 24.52 9.75
N GLY A 86 13.21 24.89 9.19
CA GLY A 86 12.63 24.24 8.00
C GLY A 86 13.59 24.13 6.80
N ARG A 87 14.39 25.16 6.53
CA ARG A 87 15.42 25.12 5.46
C ARG A 87 16.45 24.01 5.66
N ARG A 88 16.80 23.71 6.91
CA ARG A 88 17.76 22.67 7.27
C ARG A 88 17.12 21.27 7.21
N LEU A 89 15.85 21.16 7.57
CA LEU A 89 15.07 19.92 7.40
C LEU A 89 14.95 19.54 5.91
N ILE A 90 14.63 20.49 5.04
CA ILE A 90 14.57 20.25 3.58
C ILE A 90 15.94 19.79 3.05
N TYR A 91 17.02 20.47 3.46
CA TYR A 91 18.38 20.07 3.06
C TYR A 91 18.72 18.64 3.52
N MET A 92 18.33 18.28 4.74
CA MET A 92 18.56 16.96 5.29
C MET A 92 17.73 15.87 4.60
N SER A 93 16.48 16.19 4.23
CA SER A 93 15.62 15.32 3.43
C SER A 93 16.24 15.02 2.07
N HIS A 94 16.69 16.04 1.32
CA HIS A 94 17.35 15.84 0.03
C HIS A 94 18.66 15.06 0.15
N THR A 95 19.46 15.34 1.19
CA THR A 95 20.69 14.60 1.46
C THR A 95 20.39 13.12 1.73
N SER A 96 19.36 12.84 2.53
CA SER A 96 18.90 11.48 2.81
C SER A 96 18.45 10.75 1.54
N CYS A 97 17.70 11.41 0.65
CA CYS A 97 17.31 10.83 -0.64
C CYS A 97 18.53 10.37 -1.46
N VAL A 98 19.55 11.23 -1.59
CA VAL A 98 20.75 10.90 -2.37
C VAL A 98 21.51 9.73 -1.75
N VAL A 99 21.73 9.76 -0.44
CA VAL A 99 22.43 8.68 0.28
C VAL A 99 21.68 7.36 0.16
N TYR A 100 20.36 7.39 0.37
CA TYR A 100 19.54 6.19 0.28
C TYR A 100 19.47 5.63 -1.14
N ALA A 101 19.41 6.48 -2.17
CA ALA A 101 19.46 6.05 -3.57
C ALA A 101 20.78 5.31 -3.88
N VAL A 102 21.92 5.79 -3.38
CA VAL A 102 23.22 5.12 -3.54
C VAL A 102 23.24 3.78 -2.80
N ILE A 103 22.72 3.73 -1.57
CA ILE A 103 22.63 2.48 -0.79
C ILE A 103 21.75 1.46 -1.51
N MET A 104 20.57 1.85 -1.97
CA MET A 104 19.66 0.96 -2.71
C MET A 104 20.30 0.43 -4.00
N ALA A 105 20.91 1.31 -4.80
CA ALA A 105 21.59 0.90 -6.03
C ALA A 105 22.74 -0.08 -5.75
N SER A 106 23.53 0.19 -4.71
CA SER A 106 24.64 -0.67 -4.29
C SER A 106 24.15 -2.03 -3.79
N PHE A 107 23.12 -2.04 -2.94
CA PHE A 107 22.55 -3.26 -2.39
C PHE A 107 21.88 -4.13 -3.47
N SER A 108 21.10 -3.50 -4.36
CA SER A 108 20.48 -4.19 -5.50
C SER A 108 21.52 -4.83 -6.43
N THR A 109 22.60 -4.10 -6.74
CA THR A 109 23.71 -4.62 -7.54
C THR A 109 24.41 -5.79 -6.84
N GLY A 110 24.64 -5.69 -5.53
CA GLY A 110 25.21 -6.77 -4.73
C GLY A 110 24.37 -8.04 -4.75
N LEU A 111 23.04 -7.92 -4.62
CA LEU A 111 22.12 -9.05 -4.68
C LEU A 111 22.12 -9.73 -6.06
N TYR A 112 22.22 -8.96 -7.13
CA TYR A 112 22.32 -9.48 -8.49
C TYR A 112 23.57 -10.35 -8.67
N TYR A 113 24.74 -9.86 -8.27
CA TYR A 113 25.98 -10.63 -8.36
C TYR A 113 26.07 -11.80 -7.37
N ALA A 114 25.33 -11.74 -6.25
CA ALA A 114 25.18 -12.85 -5.32
C ALA A 114 24.27 -13.99 -5.88
N GLY A 115 23.70 -13.83 -7.07
CA GLY A 115 22.85 -14.85 -7.71
C GLY A 115 21.47 -14.97 -7.04
N ILE A 116 21.00 -13.92 -6.37
CA ILE A 116 19.71 -13.91 -5.70
C ILE A 116 18.60 -13.70 -6.72
N SER A 117 17.64 -14.63 -6.76
CA SER A 117 16.49 -14.55 -7.66
C SER A 117 15.41 -13.60 -7.14
N MET A 118 14.53 -13.12 -8.03
CA MET A 118 13.38 -12.30 -7.63
C MET A 118 12.43 -13.05 -6.68
N GLY A 119 12.23 -14.35 -6.91
CA GLY A 119 11.43 -15.20 -6.02
C GLY A 119 12.05 -15.35 -4.63
N TYR A 120 13.38 -15.47 -4.56
CA TYR A 120 14.11 -15.48 -3.30
C TYR A 120 13.88 -14.18 -2.52
N LEU A 121 14.07 -13.03 -3.17
CA LEU A 121 13.89 -11.72 -2.53
C LEU A 121 12.48 -11.54 -1.98
N TYR A 122 11.47 -11.93 -2.76
CA TYR A 122 10.07 -11.82 -2.36
C TYR A 122 9.77 -12.64 -1.09
N LEU A 123 10.27 -13.88 -1.02
CA LEU A 123 10.07 -14.73 0.14
C LEU A 123 10.92 -14.30 1.35
N MET A 124 12.17 -13.88 1.11
CA MET A 124 13.07 -13.38 2.15
C MET A 124 12.54 -12.11 2.80
N MET A 125 11.92 -11.21 2.03
CA MET A 125 11.25 -10.01 2.55
C MET A 125 10.27 -10.37 3.67
N GLY A 126 9.45 -11.41 3.45
CA GLY A 126 8.49 -11.85 4.44
C GLY A 126 9.13 -12.46 5.69
N VAL A 127 10.27 -13.14 5.58
CA VAL A 127 11.04 -13.61 6.74
C VAL A 127 11.54 -12.43 7.59
N ILE A 128 12.08 -11.39 6.94
CA ILE A 128 12.76 -10.28 7.64
C ILE A 128 11.77 -9.25 8.19
N ILE A 129 10.69 -8.95 7.47
CA ILE A 129 9.86 -7.76 7.74
C ILE A 129 8.54 -8.10 8.45
N SER A 130 7.98 -9.30 8.22
CA SER A 130 6.60 -9.61 8.67
C SER A 130 6.40 -9.54 10.18
N GLY A 131 7.47 -9.72 10.98
CA GLY A 131 7.42 -9.62 12.44
C GLY A 131 6.98 -8.26 12.98
N ALA A 132 7.09 -7.19 12.17
CA ALA A 132 6.66 -5.84 12.55
C ALA A 132 5.18 -5.55 12.25
N VAL A 133 4.53 -6.35 11.38
CA VAL A 133 3.17 -6.07 10.88
C VAL A 133 2.13 -6.12 12.00
N LEU A 134 2.18 -7.15 12.84
CA LEU A 134 1.24 -7.32 13.95
C LEU A 134 1.44 -6.25 15.04
N PRO A 135 2.66 -5.99 15.54
CA PRO A 135 2.91 -4.89 16.47
C PRO A 135 2.43 -3.54 15.94
N ALA A 136 2.73 -3.19 14.69
CA ALA A 136 2.31 -1.93 14.08
C ALA A 136 0.78 -1.84 13.97
N SER A 137 0.13 -2.91 13.50
CA SER A 137 -1.34 -2.94 13.39
C SER A 137 -2.02 -2.79 14.75
N LEU A 138 -1.50 -3.46 15.79
CA LEU A 138 -2.06 -3.38 17.14
C LEU A 138 -1.83 -2.01 17.79
N THR A 139 -0.77 -1.27 17.43
CA THR A 139 -0.56 0.07 18.01
C THR A 139 -1.68 1.04 17.63
N LEU A 140 -2.35 0.81 16.49
CA LEU A 140 -3.47 1.62 16.01
C LEU A 140 -4.84 1.06 16.43
N LEU A 141 -4.93 -0.25 16.71
CA LEU A 141 -6.21 -0.95 16.89
C LEU A 141 -6.47 -1.39 18.33
N TRP A 142 -5.44 -1.48 19.17
CA TRP A 142 -5.51 -2.07 20.50
C TRP A 142 -5.05 -1.12 21.60
N ASP A 143 -5.95 -0.84 22.54
CA ASP A 143 -5.75 0.10 23.66
C ASP A 143 -4.81 -0.43 24.76
N ARG A 144 -4.37 -1.69 24.68
CA ARG A 144 -3.60 -2.36 25.74
C ARG A 144 -2.20 -2.80 25.34
N GLN A 145 -1.76 -2.52 24.12
CA GLN A 145 -0.38 -2.83 23.74
C GLN A 145 0.60 -1.98 24.56
N SER A 146 1.56 -2.63 25.22
CA SER A 146 2.61 -1.90 25.93
C SER A 146 3.65 -1.34 24.94
N TRP A 147 4.31 -0.24 25.31
CA TRP A 147 5.44 0.30 24.54
C TRP A 147 6.54 -0.76 24.33
N ALA A 148 6.75 -1.62 25.34
CA ALA A 148 7.71 -2.71 25.29
C ALA A 148 7.28 -3.77 24.26
N ALA A 149 6.00 -4.12 24.20
CA ALA A 149 5.49 -5.02 23.16
C ALA A 149 5.63 -4.41 21.76
N ALA A 150 5.35 -3.12 21.58
CA ALA A 150 5.54 -2.42 20.30
C ALA A 150 7.02 -2.38 19.87
N THR A 151 7.94 -2.21 20.81
CA THR A 151 9.38 -2.03 20.52
C THR A 151 10.14 -3.35 20.38
N PHE A 152 9.92 -4.30 21.29
CA PHE A 152 10.72 -5.52 21.37
C PHE A 152 10.11 -6.71 20.61
N SER A 153 8.81 -6.70 20.31
CA SER A 153 8.21 -7.79 19.53
C SER A 153 8.78 -7.90 18.11
N PRO A 154 8.97 -6.82 17.33
CA PRO A 154 9.56 -6.93 16.00
C PRO A 154 10.98 -7.55 15.96
N PRO A 155 11.97 -7.09 16.76
CA PRO A 155 13.31 -7.69 16.73
C PRO A 155 13.33 -9.12 17.28
N LEU A 156 12.51 -9.46 18.28
CA LEU A 156 12.41 -10.84 18.76
C LEU A 156 11.80 -11.77 17.69
N ALA A 157 10.77 -11.32 16.98
CA ALA A 157 10.19 -12.07 15.86
C ALA A 157 11.18 -12.23 14.70
N LEU A 158 11.99 -11.21 14.42
CA LEU A 158 13.07 -11.29 13.43
C LEU A 158 14.12 -12.34 13.84
N LEU A 159 14.55 -12.36 15.10
CA LEU A 159 15.50 -13.36 15.58
C LEU A 159 14.93 -14.78 15.44
N CYS A 160 13.70 -15.00 15.89
CA CYS A 160 13.05 -16.32 15.79
C CYS A 160 12.87 -16.76 14.33
N SER A 161 12.47 -15.86 13.44
CA SER A 161 12.27 -16.18 12.01
C SER A 161 13.58 -16.47 11.28
N LEU A 162 14.65 -15.71 11.56
CA LEU A 162 15.98 -16.00 11.03
C LEU A 162 16.51 -17.36 11.52
N ILE A 163 16.32 -17.67 12.80
CA ILE A 163 16.69 -18.99 13.35
C ILE A 163 15.89 -20.09 12.63
N ALA A 164 14.56 -19.96 12.54
CA ALA A 164 13.72 -20.95 11.89
C ALA A 164 14.11 -21.15 10.42
N TRP A 165 14.37 -20.06 9.69
CA TRP A 165 14.78 -20.08 8.30
C TRP A 165 16.13 -20.77 8.10
N LEU A 166 17.17 -20.31 8.80
CA LEU A 166 18.54 -20.80 8.61
C LEU A 166 18.74 -22.21 9.17
N VAL A 167 18.11 -22.56 10.29
CA VAL A 167 18.18 -23.91 10.85
C VAL A 167 17.48 -24.91 9.94
N THR A 168 16.32 -24.56 9.38
CA THR A 168 15.62 -25.42 8.42
C THR A 168 16.44 -25.59 7.15
N ALA A 169 17.00 -24.50 6.61
CA ALA A 169 17.89 -24.56 5.46
C ALA A 169 19.12 -25.45 5.71
N SER A 170 19.74 -25.34 6.89
CA SER A 170 20.89 -26.14 7.25
C SER A 170 20.55 -27.61 7.47
N LYS A 171 19.39 -27.93 8.05
CA LYS A 171 18.98 -29.31 8.33
C LYS A 171 18.55 -30.05 7.07
N GLU A 172 17.80 -29.41 6.19
CA GLU A 172 17.33 -30.04 4.95
C GLU A 172 18.39 -30.03 3.86
N GLY A 173 19.16 -28.94 3.74
CA GLY A 173 20.15 -28.75 2.67
C GLY A 173 21.59 -29.13 3.03
N GLY A 174 21.88 -29.44 4.30
CA GLY A 174 23.21 -29.81 4.80
C GLY A 174 24.26 -28.68 4.81
N SER A 175 23.99 -27.54 4.17
CA SER A 175 24.85 -26.35 4.14
C SER A 175 24.03 -25.07 3.90
N LEU A 176 24.57 -23.92 4.31
CA LEU A 176 23.96 -22.62 4.06
C LEU A 176 24.42 -22.05 2.71
N SER A 177 23.70 -22.40 1.65
CA SER A 177 23.88 -21.87 0.31
C SER A 177 22.65 -21.07 -0.14
N VAL A 178 22.78 -20.29 -1.22
CA VAL A 178 21.65 -19.57 -1.85
C VAL A 178 20.54 -20.55 -2.27
N THR A 179 20.91 -21.74 -2.78
CA THR A 179 19.93 -22.75 -3.20
C THR A 179 19.14 -23.29 -2.01
N ASN A 180 19.81 -23.56 -0.89
CA ASN A 180 19.19 -24.17 0.28
C ASN A 180 18.36 -23.16 1.06
N THR A 181 18.89 -21.95 1.27
CA THR A 181 18.15 -20.86 1.92
C THR A 181 16.97 -20.39 1.09
N GLY A 182 17.07 -20.49 -0.24
CA GLY A 182 16.02 -20.16 -1.21
C GLY A 182 14.95 -21.23 -1.42
N ALA A 183 15.10 -22.40 -0.80
CA ALA A 183 14.13 -23.48 -0.95
C ALA A 183 12.80 -23.12 -0.25
N ASN A 184 11.70 -23.68 -0.77
CA ASN A 184 10.35 -23.36 -0.32
C ASN A 184 10.14 -23.66 1.18
N ASN A 185 10.67 -24.78 1.69
CA ASN A 185 10.47 -25.21 3.08
C ASN A 185 11.16 -24.27 4.09
N PRO A 186 12.47 -23.96 3.98
CA PRO A 186 13.11 -22.96 4.81
C PRO A 186 12.43 -21.59 4.78
N MET A 187 12.10 -21.11 3.58
CA MET A 187 11.41 -19.83 3.41
C MET A 187 10.04 -19.84 4.08
N LEU A 188 9.27 -20.93 3.93
CA LEU A 188 7.98 -21.10 4.59
C LEU A 188 8.13 -21.10 6.12
N ALA A 189 9.09 -21.85 6.66
CA ALA A 189 9.36 -21.90 8.09
C ALA A 189 9.67 -20.49 8.65
N GLY A 190 10.56 -19.74 8.00
CA GLY A 190 10.89 -18.37 8.37
C GLY A 190 9.67 -17.44 8.34
N ASN A 191 8.90 -17.48 7.24
CA ASN A 191 7.72 -16.63 7.06
C ASN A 191 6.61 -16.92 8.09
N VAL A 192 6.32 -18.19 8.35
CA VAL A 192 5.32 -18.60 9.34
C VAL A 192 5.74 -18.16 10.74
N VAL A 193 7.01 -18.34 11.09
CA VAL A 193 7.53 -17.89 12.39
C VAL A 193 7.52 -16.36 12.50
N ALA A 194 7.89 -15.63 11.44
CA ALA A 194 7.85 -14.17 11.42
C ALA A 194 6.41 -13.65 11.68
N LEU A 195 5.41 -14.28 11.07
CA LEU A 195 4.02 -13.88 11.22
C LEU A 195 3.42 -14.27 12.58
N LEU A 196 3.76 -15.45 13.12
CA LEU A 196 3.14 -15.98 14.33
C LEU A 196 3.88 -15.62 15.63
N ALA A 197 5.18 -15.37 15.59
CA ALA A 197 5.95 -15.04 16.80
C ALA A 197 5.42 -13.80 17.55
N PRO A 198 4.99 -12.71 16.88
CA PRO A 198 4.39 -11.57 17.57
C PRO A 198 3.10 -11.91 18.32
N CYS A 199 2.32 -12.91 17.87
CA CYS A 199 1.12 -13.37 18.60
C CYS A 199 1.46 -13.91 20.01
N ILE A 200 2.71 -14.34 20.22
CA ILE A 200 3.21 -14.83 21.51
C ILE A 200 3.86 -13.67 22.29
N PHE A 201 4.78 -12.94 21.66
CA PHE A 201 5.53 -11.88 22.34
C PHE A 201 4.66 -10.70 22.77
N ILE A 202 3.65 -10.33 21.98
CA ILE A 202 2.81 -9.17 22.29
C ILE A 202 1.99 -9.39 23.58
N PRO A 203 1.23 -10.49 23.76
CA PRO A 203 0.56 -10.76 25.04
C PRO A 203 1.53 -10.87 26.21
N ILE A 204 2.67 -11.56 26.04
CA ILE A 204 3.66 -11.71 27.10
C ILE A 204 4.18 -10.34 27.55
N LEU A 205 4.64 -9.50 26.63
CA LEU A 205 5.21 -8.18 26.94
C LEU A 205 4.15 -7.15 27.36
N SER A 206 2.89 -7.32 26.96
CA SER A 206 1.79 -6.42 27.33
C SER A 206 1.22 -6.75 28.71
N PHE A 207 1.22 -8.02 29.11
CA PHE A 207 0.66 -8.49 30.39
C PHE A 207 1.72 -8.89 31.43
N ALA A 208 3.01 -8.87 31.10
CA ALA A 208 4.08 -9.16 32.04
C ALA A 208 4.03 -8.23 33.28
N PRO A 209 4.26 -8.76 34.49
CA PRO A 209 4.35 -7.95 35.71
C PRO A 209 5.44 -6.88 35.55
N GLY A 210 5.10 -5.60 35.75
CA GLY A 210 6.03 -4.47 35.62
C GLY A 210 6.01 -3.72 34.29
N LEU A 211 5.55 -4.34 33.19
CA LEU A 211 5.44 -3.70 31.86
C LEU A 211 3.99 -3.32 31.49
N ARG A 212 3.02 -3.76 32.30
CA ARG A 212 1.61 -3.46 32.13
C ARG A 212 1.34 -1.97 32.34
N LYS A 213 0.94 -1.28 31.27
CA LYS A 213 0.50 0.13 31.30
C LYS A 213 -1.04 0.22 31.39
N PRO A 214 -1.57 1.36 31.87
CA PRO A 214 -3.00 1.65 31.75
C PRO A 214 -3.42 1.73 30.29
N LYS A 215 -4.74 1.63 30.04
CA LYS A 215 -5.31 1.73 28.69
C LYS A 215 -4.86 3.02 28.02
N TYR A 216 -4.49 2.94 26.74
CA TYR A 216 -4.14 4.09 25.93
C TYR A 216 -5.34 5.03 25.77
N ASP A 217 -5.09 6.32 25.95
CA ASP A 217 -6.10 7.37 25.75
C ASP A 217 -6.11 7.84 24.30
N TRP A 218 -7.13 7.43 23.55
CA TRP A 218 -7.31 7.82 22.15
C TRP A 218 -7.57 9.32 21.98
N LEU A 219 -8.02 10.04 23.01
CA LEU A 219 -8.16 11.50 22.95
C LEU A 219 -6.79 12.17 22.84
N SER A 220 -5.79 11.65 23.55
CA SER A 220 -4.41 12.15 23.44
C SER A 220 -3.89 12.08 22.00
N MET A 221 -4.26 11.03 21.24
CA MET A 221 -3.91 10.89 19.82
C MET A 221 -4.57 11.97 18.96
N LYS A 222 -5.85 12.31 19.22
CA LYS A 222 -6.54 13.43 18.53
C LYS A 222 -5.87 14.78 18.82
N LEU A 223 -5.24 14.90 20.00
CA LEU A 223 -4.57 16.12 20.46
C LEU A 223 -3.10 16.24 20.02
N ILE A 224 -2.52 15.21 19.37
CA ILE A 224 -1.16 15.31 18.80
C ILE A 224 -1.21 16.34 17.68
N ARG A 225 -0.72 17.56 17.98
CA ARG A 225 -0.63 18.65 17.01
C ARG A 225 0.38 18.23 15.95
N LYS A 226 -0.04 18.21 14.67
CA LYS A 226 0.89 18.11 13.55
C LYS A 226 1.91 19.25 13.70
N GLY A 227 3.20 18.93 13.61
CA GLY A 227 4.27 19.93 13.62
C GLY A 227 3.97 20.99 12.55
N ASP A 228 4.47 22.21 12.77
CA ASP A 228 4.27 23.32 11.84
C ASP A 228 5.05 23.05 10.53
N ASP A 229 4.48 22.22 9.66
CA ASP A 229 5.03 21.84 8.36
C ASP A 229 4.68 22.87 7.27
N SER A 230 4.25 24.07 7.67
CA SER A 230 3.84 25.16 6.76
C SER A 230 4.96 25.52 5.76
N ASP A 231 6.21 25.55 6.23
CA ASP A 231 7.39 25.78 5.39
C ASP A 231 7.67 24.65 4.38
N MET A 232 7.31 23.40 4.71
CA MET A 232 7.54 22.24 3.85
C MET A 232 6.39 21.98 2.86
N ALA A 233 5.13 22.17 3.27
CA ALA A 233 3.99 22.11 2.37
C ALA A 233 4.09 23.20 1.27
N ALA A 234 4.59 24.38 1.63
CA ALA A 234 4.92 25.44 0.68
C ALA A 234 6.06 25.05 -0.28
N ALA A 235 7.08 24.34 0.20
CA ALA A 235 8.20 23.86 -0.63
C ALA A 235 7.85 22.66 -1.53
N ALA A 236 6.86 21.85 -1.13
CA ALA A 236 6.43 20.65 -1.85
C ALA A 236 5.23 20.88 -2.80
N HIS A 237 4.75 22.13 -2.95
CA HIS A 237 3.51 22.45 -3.71
C HIS A 237 2.29 21.61 -3.28
N LEU A 238 2.20 21.24 -2.01
CA LEU A 238 1.03 20.59 -1.44
C LEU A 238 0.10 21.68 -0.90
N ASP A 239 -1.13 21.72 -1.40
CA ASP A 239 -2.15 22.66 -0.93
C ASP A 239 -2.35 22.49 0.58
N LEU A 240 -2.02 23.55 1.32
CA LEU A 240 -2.18 23.65 2.77
C LEU A 240 -3.65 23.48 3.22
N GLU A 241 -4.60 23.65 2.30
CA GLU A 241 -6.04 23.53 2.53
C GLU A 241 -6.55 22.06 2.49
N LEU A 242 -5.72 21.10 2.06
CA LEU A 242 -6.00 19.66 2.13
C LEU A 242 -5.60 19.02 3.48
N VAL A 243 -5.19 19.84 4.45
CA VAL A 243 -4.85 19.41 5.81
C VAL A 243 -6.16 19.22 6.60
N PRO A 244 -6.54 17.98 6.98
CA PRO A 244 -7.70 17.75 7.81
C PRO A 244 -7.42 18.32 9.21
N GLY A 245 -8.22 19.30 9.66
CA GLY A 245 -8.14 19.82 11.03
C GLY A 245 -8.18 21.34 11.21
N GLN A 246 -8.31 22.14 10.14
CA GLN A 246 -8.47 23.60 10.26
C GLN A 246 -9.91 24.12 10.10
N SER A 247 -10.88 23.25 9.85
CA SER A 247 -12.29 23.61 9.96
C SER A 247 -12.71 23.53 11.42
N ALA A 248 -13.21 24.63 11.98
CA ALA A 248 -13.99 24.61 13.22
C ALA A 248 -15.29 23.83 12.94
N GLN A 249 -15.21 22.50 12.92
CA GLN A 249 -16.37 21.62 12.82
C GLN A 249 -17.20 21.80 14.08
N SER A 250 -18.51 21.94 13.90
CA SER A 250 -19.44 21.98 15.03
C SER A 250 -19.42 20.64 15.77
N ASP A 251 -19.64 20.64 17.10
CA ASP A 251 -19.68 19.41 17.91
C ASP A 251 -20.64 18.34 17.36
N HIS A 252 -21.66 18.76 16.61
CA HIS A 252 -22.63 17.88 15.95
C HIS A 252 -22.07 17.19 14.69
N GLU A 253 -21.29 17.91 13.88
CA GLU A 253 -20.60 17.34 12.71
C GLU A 253 -19.53 16.35 13.13
N GLU A 254 -18.77 16.65 14.19
CA GLU A 254 -17.79 15.72 14.74
C GLU A 254 -18.44 14.40 15.20
N GLN A 255 -19.59 14.48 15.88
CA GLN A 255 -20.32 13.29 16.36
C GLN A 255 -20.86 12.44 15.20
N MET A 256 -21.40 13.08 14.15
CA MET A 256 -21.87 12.37 12.95
C MET A 256 -20.73 11.67 12.23
N GLU A 257 -19.59 12.36 12.05
CA GLU A 257 -18.39 11.80 11.44
C GLU A 257 -17.89 10.60 12.25
N GLN A 258 -17.82 10.73 13.58
CA GLN A 258 -17.37 9.67 14.46
C GLN A 258 -18.27 8.42 14.40
N HIS A 259 -19.59 8.61 14.28
CA HIS A 259 -20.53 7.50 14.12
C HIS A 259 -20.34 6.77 12.78
N GLN A 260 -20.12 7.51 11.69
CA GLN A 260 -19.81 6.93 10.37
C GLN A 260 -18.49 6.16 10.39
N LEU A 261 -17.44 6.73 10.99
CA LEU A 261 -16.13 6.11 11.15
C LEU A 261 -16.22 4.82 11.97
N GLN A 262 -16.99 4.79 13.06
CA GLN A 262 -17.17 3.58 13.86
C GLN A 262 -17.91 2.48 13.08
N ARG A 263 -18.93 2.84 12.29
CA ARG A 263 -19.65 1.88 11.44
C ARG A 263 -18.72 1.31 10.36
N ALA A 264 -17.98 2.18 9.67
CA ALA A 264 -16.99 1.79 8.67
C ALA A 264 -15.90 0.90 9.28
N ALA A 265 -15.36 1.26 10.45
CA ALA A 265 -14.36 0.47 11.15
C ALA A 265 -14.88 -0.93 11.54
N LYS A 266 -16.13 -1.06 11.99
CA LYS A 266 -16.74 -2.37 12.26
C LYS A 266 -16.83 -3.22 11.00
N ILE A 267 -17.34 -2.64 9.90
CA ILE A 267 -17.47 -3.34 8.61
C ILE A 267 -16.08 -3.77 8.13
N ALA A 268 -15.10 -2.87 8.15
CA ALA A 268 -13.73 -3.15 7.73
C ALA A 268 -13.11 -4.29 8.56
N ARG A 269 -13.28 -4.29 9.89
CA ARG A 269 -12.77 -5.36 10.77
C ARG A 269 -13.39 -6.72 10.44
N TYR A 270 -14.72 -6.80 10.34
CA TYR A 270 -15.41 -8.06 10.03
C TYR A 270 -15.08 -8.56 8.62
N MET A 271 -15.04 -7.67 7.64
CA MET A 271 -14.68 -8.00 6.26
C MET A 271 -13.23 -8.48 6.16
N THR A 272 -12.30 -7.82 6.85
CA THR A 272 -10.89 -8.22 6.90
C THR A 272 -10.73 -9.59 7.53
N LEU A 273 -11.38 -9.85 8.67
CA LEU A 273 -11.35 -11.16 9.32
C LEU A 273 -11.93 -12.25 8.41
N PHE A 274 -13.08 -11.99 7.80
CA PHE A 274 -13.73 -12.93 6.89
C PHE A 274 -12.85 -13.23 5.67
N LEU A 275 -12.33 -12.21 4.97
CA LEU A 275 -11.47 -12.39 3.81
C LEU A 275 -10.17 -13.09 4.17
N THR A 276 -9.57 -12.77 5.32
CA THR A 276 -8.36 -13.44 5.80
C THR A 276 -8.62 -14.92 6.03
N LEU A 277 -9.69 -15.27 6.75
CA LEU A 277 -10.04 -16.67 6.99
C LEU A 277 -10.44 -17.39 5.69
N ALA A 278 -11.22 -16.77 4.83
CA ALA A 278 -11.67 -17.38 3.58
C ALA A 278 -10.49 -17.59 2.61
N LEU A 279 -9.70 -16.56 2.33
CA LEU A 279 -8.68 -16.57 1.29
C LEU A 279 -7.34 -17.16 1.74
N LEU A 280 -6.95 -17.04 3.01
CA LEU A 280 -5.66 -17.54 3.50
C LEU A 280 -5.76 -18.89 4.19
N VAL A 281 -6.89 -19.22 4.81
CA VAL A 281 -7.06 -20.46 5.58
C VAL A 281 -7.97 -21.45 4.86
N LEU A 282 -9.25 -21.10 4.69
CA LEU A 282 -10.29 -22.01 4.21
C LEU A 282 -10.06 -22.44 2.75
N TRP A 283 -9.54 -21.54 1.91
CA TRP A 283 -9.25 -21.88 0.52
C TRP A 283 -7.95 -22.68 0.37
N PRO A 284 -6.78 -22.20 0.81
CA PRO A 284 -5.51 -22.85 0.47
C PRO A 284 -5.26 -24.13 1.27
N PHE A 285 -5.66 -24.19 2.55
CA PHE A 285 -5.28 -25.32 3.42
C PHE A 285 -5.96 -26.63 3.02
N PRO A 286 -7.28 -26.69 2.74
CA PRO A 286 -7.91 -27.91 2.26
C PRO A 286 -7.39 -28.32 0.89
N MET A 287 -7.11 -27.37 -0.01
CA MET A 287 -6.58 -27.67 -1.34
C MET A 287 -5.16 -28.24 -1.28
N TYR A 288 -4.30 -27.66 -0.46
CA TYR A 288 -2.96 -28.18 -0.21
C TYR A 288 -3.01 -29.54 0.51
N GLY A 289 -3.78 -29.63 1.60
CA GLY A 289 -3.88 -30.83 2.43
C GLY A 289 -4.51 -32.04 1.73
N SER A 290 -5.42 -31.82 0.78
CA SER A 290 -5.97 -32.89 -0.06
C SER A 290 -5.11 -33.25 -1.27
N GLY A 291 -4.03 -32.49 -1.54
CA GLY A 291 -3.21 -32.65 -2.73
C GLY A 291 -4.01 -32.46 -4.03
N TYR A 292 -5.02 -31.58 -4.02
CA TYR A 292 -5.97 -31.48 -5.11
C TYR A 292 -5.33 -31.00 -6.42
N ILE A 293 -5.36 -31.85 -7.44
CA ILE A 293 -4.94 -31.51 -8.81
C ILE A 293 -6.15 -30.94 -9.55
N PHE A 294 -5.97 -29.75 -10.14
CA PHE A 294 -7.09 -29.04 -10.76
C PHE A 294 -7.57 -29.79 -12.01
N SER A 295 -8.85 -30.14 -12.04
CA SER A 295 -9.47 -30.62 -13.26
C SER A 295 -9.47 -29.52 -14.33
N LYS A 296 -9.47 -29.89 -15.62
CA LYS A 296 -9.53 -28.92 -16.73
C LYS A 296 -10.67 -27.91 -16.58
N LYS A 297 -11.88 -28.40 -16.24
CA LYS A 297 -13.07 -27.53 -16.05
C LYS A 297 -12.89 -26.56 -14.88
N PHE A 298 -12.36 -27.04 -13.76
CA PHE A 298 -12.10 -26.21 -12.58
C PHE A 298 -11.02 -25.16 -12.87
N PHE A 299 -9.92 -25.56 -13.52
CA PHE A 299 -8.86 -24.63 -13.92
C PHE A 299 -9.36 -23.57 -14.92
N THR A 300 -10.16 -23.95 -15.92
CA THR A 300 -10.80 -22.98 -16.82
C THR A 300 -11.66 -21.98 -16.03
N GLY A 301 -12.50 -22.45 -15.11
CA GLY A 301 -13.30 -21.58 -14.25
C GLY A 301 -12.44 -20.63 -13.41
N TRP A 302 -11.38 -21.15 -12.80
CA TRP A 302 -10.42 -20.39 -12.01
C TRP A 302 -9.79 -19.24 -12.80
N VAL A 303 -9.25 -19.55 -13.98
CA VAL A 303 -8.60 -18.56 -14.83
C VAL A 303 -9.62 -17.52 -15.32
N SER A 304 -10.82 -17.94 -15.71
CA SER A 304 -11.88 -17.01 -16.15
C SER A 304 -12.30 -16.04 -15.05
N VAL A 305 -12.49 -16.52 -13.81
CA VAL A 305 -12.80 -15.66 -12.67
C VAL A 305 -11.63 -14.72 -12.37
N GLY A 306 -10.40 -15.20 -12.44
CA GLY A 306 -9.20 -14.36 -12.28
C GLY A 306 -9.12 -13.24 -13.33
N ILE A 307 -9.40 -13.54 -14.60
CA ILE A 307 -9.43 -12.55 -15.68
C ILE A 307 -10.56 -11.53 -15.45
N LEU A 308 -11.77 -11.98 -15.09
CA LEU A 308 -12.88 -11.08 -14.78
C LEU A 308 -12.53 -10.13 -13.64
N TRP A 309 -11.91 -10.65 -12.58
CA TRP A 309 -11.46 -9.84 -11.45
C TRP A 309 -10.42 -8.80 -11.92
N LEU A 310 -9.43 -9.18 -12.73
CA LEU A 310 -8.45 -8.23 -13.26
C LEU A 310 -9.10 -7.08 -14.04
N PHE A 311 -10.11 -7.35 -14.88
CA PHE A 311 -10.84 -6.30 -15.58
C PHE A 311 -11.64 -5.41 -14.63
N CYS A 312 -12.39 -5.99 -13.69
CA CYS A 312 -13.12 -5.22 -12.69
C CYS A 312 -12.19 -4.33 -11.86
N SER A 313 -11.07 -4.86 -11.39
CA SER A 313 -10.05 -4.10 -10.65
C SER A 313 -9.43 -3.00 -11.49
N SER A 314 -9.12 -3.27 -12.77
CA SER A 314 -8.59 -2.25 -13.68
C SER A 314 -9.58 -1.10 -13.89
N LEU A 315 -10.88 -1.38 -13.97
CA LEU A 315 -11.90 -0.35 -14.09
C LEU A 315 -12.06 0.43 -12.78
N CYS A 316 -12.15 -0.26 -11.63
CA CYS A 316 -12.32 0.37 -10.33
C CYS A 316 -11.10 1.18 -9.86
N VAL A 317 -9.88 0.75 -10.19
CA VAL A 317 -8.65 1.45 -9.74
C VAL A 317 -8.13 2.41 -10.81
N GLY A 318 -8.25 2.06 -12.09
CA GLY A 318 -7.75 2.88 -13.20
C GLY A 318 -8.76 3.93 -13.68
N VAL A 319 -9.98 3.50 -13.99
CA VAL A 319 -10.97 4.36 -14.67
C VAL A 319 -11.81 5.16 -13.68
N TYR A 320 -12.23 4.54 -12.58
CA TYR A 320 -13.13 5.17 -11.62
C TYR A 320 -12.54 6.45 -11.00
N PRO A 321 -11.27 6.50 -10.52
CA PRO A 321 -10.70 7.76 -10.00
C PRO A 321 -10.59 8.86 -11.06
N LEU A 322 -10.35 8.49 -12.34
CA LEU A 322 -10.32 9.46 -13.44
C LEU A 322 -11.71 10.02 -13.73
N TRP A 323 -12.75 9.19 -13.62
CA TRP A 323 -14.13 9.61 -13.82
C TRP A 323 -14.63 10.49 -12.69
N GLU A 324 -14.35 10.13 -11.43
CA GLU A 324 -14.70 10.92 -10.25
C GLU A 324 -13.95 12.27 -10.24
N GLY A 325 -12.65 12.25 -10.55
CA GLY A 325 -11.81 13.44 -10.62
C GLY A 325 -12.00 14.31 -11.85
N ARG A 326 -12.88 13.96 -12.80
CA ARG A 326 -12.98 14.65 -14.11
C ARG A 326 -13.27 16.15 -14.01
N HIS A 327 -14.08 16.56 -13.02
CA HIS A 327 -14.42 17.95 -12.81
C HIS A 327 -13.22 18.74 -12.27
N THR A 328 -12.50 18.17 -11.32
CA THR A 328 -11.26 18.73 -10.77
C THR A 328 -10.20 18.84 -11.85
N SER A 329 -9.97 17.77 -12.62
CA SER A 329 -9.01 17.77 -13.75
C SER A 329 -9.36 18.83 -14.79
N SER A 330 -10.63 18.96 -15.16
CA SER A 330 -11.10 20.00 -16.10
C SER A 330 -10.86 21.41 -15.54
N ARG A 331 -11.13 21.63 -14.24
CA ARG A 331 -10.86 22.91 -13.57
C ARG A 331 -9.37 23.24 -13.59
N THR A 332 -8.51 22.28 -13.27
CA THR A 332 -7.06 22.47 -13.27
C THR A 332 -6.53 22.74 -14.68
N ILE A 333 -6.98 22.00 -15.69
CA ILE A 333 -6.59 22.23 -17.10
C ILE A 333 -7.02 23.64 -17.54
N LYS A 334 -8.24 24.06 -17.19
CA LYS A 334 -8.72 25.41 -17.48
C LYS A 334 -7.90 26.48 -16.77
N ALA A 335 -7.52 26.25 -15.51
CA ALA A 335 -6.67 27.16 -14.74
C ALA A 335 -5.27 27.28 -15.37
N ILE A 336 -4.63 26.16 -15.72
CA ILE A 336 -3.34 26.14 -16.43
C ILE A 336 -3.46 26.90 -17.76
N PHE A 337 -4.52 26.66 -18.53
CA PHE A 337 -4.73 27.36 -19.79
C PHE A 337 -4.91 28.88 -19.60
N LEU A 338 -5.64 29.31 -18.56
CA LEU A 338 -5.81 30.72 -18.24
C LEU A 338 -4.50 31.38 -17.77
N ASP A 339 -3.67 30.65 -17.02
CA ASP A 339 -2.35 31.11 -16.59
C ASP A 339 -1.39 31.25 -17.78
N VAL A 340 -1.34 30.25 -18.68
CA VAL A 340 -0.50 30.28 -19.89
C VAL A 340 -0.96 31.37 -20.86
N THR A 341 -2.26 31.66 -20.95
CA THR A 341 -2.80 32.69 -21.85
C THR A 341 -2.82 34.10 -21.26
N GLY A 342 -2.33 34.29 -20.02
CA GLY A 342 -2.25 35.59 -19.35
C GLY A 342 -3.61 36.20 -19.00
N ARG A 343 -4.70 35.43 -19.08
CA ARG A 343 -6.08 35.88 -18.80
C ARG A 343 -6.47 35.68 -17.33
N ARG A 344 -5.52 35.97 -16.43
CA ARG A 344 -5.71 35.75 -14.99
C ARG A 344 -6.81 36.68 -14.48
N LYS A 345 -7.85 36.12 -13.85
CA LYS A 345 -8.62 36.86 -12.85
C LYS A 345 -7.87 36.72 -11.52
N PRO A 346 -7.65 37.79 -10.75
CA PRO A 346 -6.97 37.70 -9.46
C PRO A 346 -7.78 36.79 -8.54
N VAL A 347 -7.23 35.61 -8.24
CA VAL A 347 -7.79 34.72 -7.21
C VAL A 347 -7.41 35.35 -5.87
N MET A 348 -8.36 36.05 -5.24
CA MET A 348 -8.27 36.42 -3.83
C MET A 348 -8.17 35.12 -3.02
N HIS A 349 -6.98 34.82 -2.50
CA HIS A 349 -6.78 33.74 -1.54
C HIS A 349 -7.78 33.89 -0.39
N GLY A 350 -8.50 32.80 -0.07
CA GLY A 350 -9.22 32.66 1.20
C GLY A 350 -10.75 32.72 1.19
N ARG A 351 -11.45 32.65 0.04
CA ARG A 351 -12.94 32.62 0.07
C ARG A 351 -13.67 31.81 -1.01
N ALA A 352 -12.97 31.12 -1.90
CA ALA A 352 -13.61 30.50 -3.06
C ALA A 352 -14.23 29.12 -2.80
N THR A 353 -13.90 28.45 -1.70
CA THR A 353 -14.30 27.05 -1.47
C THR A 353 -15.66 26.87 -0.79
N ILE A 354 -16.25 27.94 -0.23
CA ILE A 354 -17.56 27.89 0.46
C ILE A 354 -18.65 28.63 -0.33
N ALA A 355 -18.31 29.71 -1.03
CA ALA A 355 -19.30 30.50 -1.78
C ALA A 355 -19.73 29.81 -3.09
N GLU A 356 -18.83 29.14 -3.81
CA GLU A 356 -19.18 28.49 -5.07
C GLU A 356 -19.89 27.14 -4.89
N THR A 357 -19.65 26.42 -3.78
CA THR A 357 -20.41 25.21 -3.41
C THR A 357 -21.82 25.57 -2.98
N ALA A 358 -22.00 26.64 -2.20
CA ALA A 358 -23.33 27.18 -1.87
C ALA A 358 -24.10 27.61 -3.13
N ASP A 359 -23.45 28.30 -4.07
CA ASP A 359 -24.09 28.70 -5.35
C ASP A 359 -24.47 27.51 -6.26
N VAL A 360 -23.83 26.35 -6.08
CA VAL A 360 -24.14 25.11 -6.82
C VAL A 360 -25.22 24.30 -6.10
N GLU A 361 -25.20 24.22 -4.77
CA GLU A 361 -26.27 23.60 -3.97
C GLU A 361 -27.59 24.37 -4.09
N ASP A 362 -27.60 25.70 -4.00
CA ASP A 362 -28.80 26.53 -4.20
C ASP A 362 -29.42 26.32 -5.59
N LYS A 363 -28.59 26.18 -6.63
CA LYS A 363 -29.06 25.90 -8.00
C LYS A 363 -29.58 24.48 -8.19
N ILE A 364 -29.13 23.52 -7.39
CA ILE A 364 -29.62 22.13 -7.42
C ILE A 364 -30.95 22.03 -6.66
N ASP A 365 -31.10 22.77 -5.54
CA ASP A 365 -32.33 22.79 -4.76
C ASP A 365 -33.44 23.64 -5.40
N GLU A 366 -33.12 24.76 -6.05
CA GLU A 366 -34.08 25.49 -6.90
C GLU A 366 -34.65 24.56 -7.98
N LYS A 367 -33.80 23.77 -8.64
CA LYS A 367 -34.24 22.85 -9.70
C LYS A 367 -35.13 21.72 -9.19
N LYS A 368 -34.87 21.20 -7.98
CA LYS A 368 -35.74 20.19 -7.34
C LYS A 368 -37.08 20.77 -6.89
N SER A 369 -37.13 22.03 -6.49
CA SER A 369 -38.39 22.68 -6.06
C SER A 369 -39.34 22.99 -7.23
N VAL A 370 -38.81 23.21 -8.44
CA VAL A 370 -39.60 23.49 -9.65
C VAL A 370 -40.22 22.21 -10.24
N ASP A 371 -39.62 21.03 -10.01
CA ASP A 371 -40.07 19.75 -10.56
C ASP A 371 -41.04 18.96 -9.66
N MET A 372 -41.41 19.48 -8.48
CA MET A 372 -42.44 18.86 -7.63
C MET A 372 -43.84 19.44 -7.91
N PRO A 373 -44.85 18.62 -8.23
CA PRO A 373 -46.21 19.11 -8.40
C PRO A 373 -46.76 19.70 -7.08
N PRO A 374 -47.58 20.75 -7.13
CA PRO A 374 -48.06 21.44 -5.95
C PRO A 374 -48.87 20.50 -5.05
N ASN A 375 -48.50 20.44 -3.76
CA ASN A 375 -49.27 19.76 -2.72
C ASN A 375 -50.68 20.37 -2.65
N ILE A 376 -51.69 19.58 -2.99
CA ILE A 376 -53.09 19.92 -2.79
C ILE A 376 -53.35 19.91 -1.26
N PRO A 377 -53.79 21.01 -0.65
CA PRO A 377 -54.12 21.01 0.76
C PRO A 377 -55.39 20.20 1.00
N VAL A 378 -55.26 19.08 1.71
CA VAL A 378 -56.41 18.34 2.25
C VAL A 378 -56.98 19.15 3.41
N THR A 379 -57.99 19.97 3.12
CA THR A 379 -58.84 20.58 4.15
C THR A 379 -59.61 19.48 4.88
N GLY A 380 -59.37 19.37 6.18
CA GLY A 380 -60.08 18.45 7.05
C GLY A 380 -61.57 18.77 7.19
N LYS A 381 -62.34 17.72 7.46
CA LYS A 381 -63.56 17.78 8.27
C LYS A 381 -63.46 16.71 9.36
N MET A 382 -63.94 17.12 10.53
CA MET A 382 -64.03 16.47 11.84
C MET A 382 -64.14 14.96 11.86
#